data_AF-A0A2S0L6V0-F1
#
_entry.id   AF-A0A2S0L6V0-F1
#
_cell.length_a   1.000
_cell.length_b   1.000
_cell.length_c   1.000
_cell.angle_alpha   90.00
_cell.angle_beta   90.00
_cell.angle_gamma   90.00
#
_symmetry.space_group_name_H-M   'P 1'
#
loop_
_entity.id
_entity.type
_entity.pdbx_description
1 polymer ?
#
loop_
_entity_poly.entity_id
_entity_poly.type
_entity_poly.pdbx_seq_one_letter_code
_entity_poly.pdbx_strand_id
1 'polypeptide(L)'
;MRSNKKTLRNVILFSLVAISCGWIGIGVNQLLGEPSNLESLGSGIFIATPIVCVILLRLFGGDGWKDFPLKPRFKQNSRWYIFAIAVYPVVIGITMFVGKLLGWVDVSKFSVAAYLPVFAAAFLPIFIKNILEESAFRGYLTVKMEQLTKNEWLIYLVVAFVCQIWHLPYNLIFLDDAYQATFFAYNKVLFVLVSFVAIAVWTIMYTEIFFLSRSLLLVVLMHSMKDALNPLISEGFTIISADKTLLVSPLFGLIPTLMYLAIGLYLRRIRKSKERLHS
;
A
#
# COMPACT_ATOMS: atom_id res chain seq x y z
N MET A 1 25.37 -21.32 -0.61
CA MET A 1 25.10 -21.00 0.82
C MET A 1 25.50 -19.58 1.26
N ARG A 2 26.60 -18.97 0.79
CA ARG A 2 27.04 -17.61 1.20
C ARG A 2 26.09 -16.47 0.76
N SER A 3 25.39 -16.64 -0.37
CA SER A 3 24.41 -15.68 -0.90
C SER A 3 23.20 -15.46 0.01
N ASN A 4 22.57 -16.53 0.51
CA ASN A 4 21.36 -16.41 1.33
C ASN A 4 21.62 -15.75 2.68
N LYS A 5 22.79 -15.94 3.28
CA LYS A 5 23.17 -15.25 4.54
C LYS A 5 23.27 -13.74 4.34
N LYS A 6 23.84 -13.31 3.21
CA LYS A 6 23.98 -11.89 2.85
C LYS A 6 22.62 -11.26 2.57
N THR A 7 21.78 -11.93 1.77
CA THR A 7 20.41 -11.48 1.49
C THR A 7 19.60 -11.37 2.78
N LEU A 8 19.68 -12.36 3.67
CA LEU A 8 18.99 -12.35 4.95
C LEU A 8 19.43 -11.17 5.83
N ARG A 9 20.74 -10.95 5.94
CA ARG A 9 21.29 -9.77 6.64
C ARG A 9 20.72 -8.47 6.09
N ASN A 10 20.70 -8.31 4.76
CA ASN A 10 20.21 -7.09 4.14
C ASN A 10 18.70 -6.90 4.34
N VAL A 11 17.91 -7.97 4.29
CA VAL A 11 16.47 -7.94 4.64
C VAL A 11 16.25 -7.52 6.09
N ILE A 12 17.04 -8.05 7.03
CA ILE A 12 16.96 -7.66 8.45
C ILE A 12 17.31 -6.17 8.60
N LEU A 13 18.41 -5.71 8.01
CA LEU A 13 18.83 -4.31 8.05
C LEU A 13 17.76 -3.39 7.46
N PHE A 14 17.24 -3.71 6.27
CA PHE A 14 16.16 -2.95 5.65
C PHE A 14 14.93 -2.90 6.56
N SER A 15 14.53 -4.04 7.13
CA SER A 15 13.34 -4.11 7.99
C SER A 15 13.50 -3.26 9.23
N LEU A 16 14.66 -3.30 9.90
CA LEU A 16 14.97 -2.47 11.07
C LEU A 16 14.96 -0.98 10.73
N VAL A 17 15.57 -0.59 9.62
CA VAL A 17 15.58 0.81 9.16
C VAL A 17 14.17 1.27 8.82
N ALA A 18 13.40 0.47 8.08
CA ALA A 18 12.01 0.80 7.75
C ALA A 18 11.18 0.98 9.02
N ILE A 19 11.10 0.00 9.92
CA ILE A 19 10.21 0.12 11.10
C ILE A 19 10.60 1.23 12.08
N SER A 20 11.85 1.71 12.04
CA SER A 20 12.36 2.73 12.96
C SER A 20 12.28 4.15 12.38
N CYS A 21 12.31 4.33 11.05
CA CYS A 21 12.55 5.63 10.45
C CYS A 21 11.47 6.69 10.75
N GLY A 22 10.20 6.30 10.84
CA GLY A 22 9.15 7.28 11.18
C GLY A 22 9.22 7.75 12.63
N TRP A 23 9.61 6.88 13.57
CA TRP A 23 9.83 7.28 14.96
C TRP A 23 11.05 8.19 15.11
N ILE A 24 12.11 7.92 14.35
CA ILE A 24 13.27 8.82 14.25
C ILE A 24 12.82 10.18 13.70
N GLY A 25 11.99 10.21 12.66
CA GLY A 25 11.42 11.45 12.11
C GLY A 25 10.64 12.25 13.15
N ILE A 26 9.82 11.60 13.97
CA ILE A 26 9.11 12.25 15.09
C ILE A 26 10.10 12.85 16.09
N GLY A 27 11.14 12.10 16.47
CA GLY A 27 12.18 12.60 17.38
C GLY A 27 12.93 13.81 16.81
N VAL A 28 13.20 13.83 15.50
CA VAL A 28 13.81 15.00 14.83
C VAL A 28 12.92 16.22 14.92
N ASN A 29 11.62 16.08 14.64
CA ASN A 29 10.68 17.20 14.77
C ASN A 29 10.66 17.74 16.21
N GLN A 30 10.64 16.85 17.22
CA GLN A 30 10.67 17.25 18.63
C GLN A 30 11.95 18.02 18.99
N LEU A 31 13.12 17.60 18.48
CA LEU A 31 14.39 18.31 18.70
C LEU A 31 14.41 19.69 18.02
N LEU A 32 13.71 19.84 16.91
CA LEU A 32 13.58 21.11 16.18
C LEU A 32 12.46 22.01 16.72
N GLY A 33 11.64 21.52 17.65
CA GLY A 33 10.47 22.26 18.15
C GLY A 33 9.32 22.35 17.13
N GLU A 34 9.32 21.49 16.12
CA GLU A 34 8.35 21.49 15.01
C GLU A 34 7.21 20.49 15.24
N PRO A 35 5.98 20.78 14.77
CA PRO A 35 4.88 19.83 14.84
C PRO A 35 5.16 18.60 13.97
N SER A 36 4.73 17.42 14.45
CA SER A 36 4.80 16.18 13.67
C SER A 36 3.55 15.99 12.82
N ASN A 37 3.55 16.59 11.64
CA ASN A 37 2.48 16.47 10.64
C ASN A 37 3.03 16.04 9.27
N LEU A 38 2.18 15.92 8.26
CA LEU A 38 2.57 15.49 6.91
C LEU A 38 3.53 16.44 6.18
N GLU A 39 3.60 17.71 6.58
CA GLU A 39 4.50 18.71 5.97
C GLU A 39 5.87 18.80 6.67
N SER A 40 6.01 18.14 7.82
CA SER A 40 7.22 18.20 8.65
C SER A 40 8.42 17.49 8.03
N LEU A 41 9.64 17.88 8.44
CA LEU A 41 10.87 17.18 8.04
C LEU A 41 10.82 15.69 8.43
N GLY A 42 10.24 15.37 9.60
CA GLY A 42 10.05 14.01 10.08
C GLY A 42 9.19 13.14 9.16
N SER A 43 8.17 13.68 8.51
CA SER A 43 7.38 12.94 7.51
C SER A 43 8.20 12.67 6.25
N GLY A 44 9.05 13.62 5.85
CA GLY A 44 10.03 13.45 4.77
C GLY A 44 11.03 12.33 5.05
N ILE A 45 11.57 12.27 6.28
CA ILE A 45 12.42 11.17 6.74
C ILE A 45 11.66 9.85 6.68
N PHE A 46 10.43 9.82 7.19
CA PHE A 46 9.58 8.64 7.17
C PHE A 46 9.41 8.06 5.76
N ILE A 47 9.06 8.89 4.77
CA ILE A 47 8.75 8.44 3.42
C ILE A 47 10.00 8.10 2.58
N ALA A 48 11.09 8.86 2.72
CA ALA A 48 12.27 8.70 1.88
C ALA A 48 13.26 7.64 2.40
N THR A 49 13.32 7.41 3.70
CA THR A 49 14.35 6.54 4.30
C THR A 49 14.35 5.10 3.76
N PRO A 50 13.20 4.42 3.56
CA PRO A 50 13.20 3.06 3.03
C PRO A 50 13.90 2.95 1.66
N ILE A 51 13.63 3.88 0.73
CA ILE A 51 14.26 3.83 -0.59
C ILE A 51 15.75 4.22 -0.54
N VAL A 52 16.13 5.16 0.34
CA VAL A 52 17.55 5.46 0.59
C VAL A 52 18.28 4.23 1.11
N CYS A 53 17.68 3.49 2.05
CA CYS A 53 18.22 2.23 2.56
C CYS A 53 18.41 1.20 1.44
N VAL A 54 17.43 1.04 0.55
CA VAL A 54 17.54 0.16 -0.63
C VAL A 54 18.72 0.57 -1.51
N ILE A 55 18.87 1.86 -1.82
CA ILE A 55 19.99 2.35 -2.64
C ILE A 55 21.33 2.01 -1.98
N LEU A 56 21.48 2.24 -0.67
CA LEU A 56 22.69 1.92 0.08
C LEU A 56 22.97 0.41 0.11
N LEU A 57 21.96 -0.43 0.29
CA LEU A 57 22.12 -1.89 0.28
C LEU A 57 22.46 -2.43 -1.13
N ARG A 58 21.95 -1.79 -2.18
CA ARG A 58 22.29 -2.11 -3.57
C ARG A 58 23.71 -1.69 -3.95
N LEU A 59 24.15 -0.50 -3.53
CA LEU A 59 25.50 0.01 -3.79
C LEU A 59 26.57 -0.66 -2.92
N PHE A 60 26.36 -0.72 -1.61
CA PHE A 60 27.38 -1.11 -0.62
C PHE A 60 27.04 -2.41 0.12
N GLY A 61 25.75 -2.68 0.33
CA GLY A 61 25.28 -3.95 0.90
C GLY A 61 25.48 -5.15 -0.05
N GLY A 62 25.86 -4.87 -1.30
CA GLY A 62 26.25 -5.79 -2.36
C GLY A 62 25.10 -6.65 -2.88
N ASP A 63 23.89 -6.10 -2.88
CA ASP A 63 22.74 -6.66 -3.60
C ASP A 63 22.82 -6.42 -5.11
N GLY A 64 23.51 -5.36 -5.55
CA GLY A 64 23.57 -4.96 -6.95
C GLY A 64 22.20 -4.55 -7.51
N TRP A 65 22.11 -4.47 -8.85
CA TRP A 65 20.94 -3.93 -9.56
C TRP A 65 20.22 -4.92 -10.47
N LYS A 66 20.76 -6.13 -10.65
CA LYS A 66 20.29 -7.11 -11.66
C LYS A 66 18.85 -7.57 -11.44
N ASP A 67 18.40 -7.61 -10.19
CA ASP A 67 17.07 -8.07 -9.80
C ASP A 67 16.07 -6.92 -9.58
N PHE A 68 16.43 -5.67 -9.89
CA PHE A 68 15.54 -4.54 -9.68
C PHE A 68 14.45 -4.48 -10.78
N PRO A 69 13.15 -4.58 -10.44
CA PRO A 69 12.08 -4.83 -11.41
C PRO A 69 11.57 -3.56 -12.11
N LEU A 70 12.46 -2.77 -12.70
CA LEU A 70 12.14 -1.48 -13.35
C LEU A 70 11.43 -1.62 -14.70
N LYS A 71 11.49 -2.79 -15.35
CA LYS A 71 10.95 -2.95 -16.70
C LYS A 71 9.41 -2.92 -16.65
N PRO A 72 8.73 -1.99 -17.35
CA PRO A 72 7.27 -1.87 -17.27
C PRO A 72 6.53 -3.01 -17.99
N ARG A 73 7.14 -3.64 -19.00
CA ARG A 73 6.60 -4.81 -19.73
C ARG A 73 5.16 -4.62 -20.24
N PHE A 74 4.85 -3.46 -20.83
CA PHE A 74 3.48 -3.08 -21.24
C PHE A 74 2.82 -4.11 -22.15
N LYS A 75 3.51 -4.59 -23.20
CA LYS A 75 2.95 -5.54 -24.17
C LYS A 75 2.59 -6.89 -23.52
N GLN A 76 3.40 -7.37 -22.58
CA GLN A 76 3.17 -8.66 -21.91
C GLN A 76 2.10 -8.57 -20.80
N ASN A 77 1.87 -7.37 -20.26
CA ASN A 77 1.07 -7.15 -19.06
C ASN A 77 -0.14 -6.25 -19.27
N SER A 78 -0.60 -6.03 -20.51
CA SER A 78 -1.71 -5.11 -20.83
C SER A 78 -2.95 -5.34 -19.96
N ARG A 79 -3.41 -6.59 -19.85
CA ARG A 79 -4.53 -6.98 -18.98
C ARG A 79 -4.32 -6.64 -17.50
N TRP A 80 -3.08 -6.69 -17.04
CA TRP A 80 -2.74 -6.41 -15.65
C TRP A 80 -2.64 -4.91 -15.38
N TYR A 81 -2.29 -4.10 -16.39
CA TYR A 81 -2.40 -2.63 -16.29
C TYR A 81 -3.86 -2.19 -16.22
N ILE A 82 -4.74 -2.79 -17.03
CA ILE A 82 -6.19 -2.56 -16.93
C ILE A 82 -6.68 -2.93 -15.53
N PHE A 83 -6.27 -4.09 -15.01
CA PHE A 83 -6.59 -4.51 -13.65
C PHE A 83 -6.09 -3.51 -12.60
N ALA A 84 -4.84 -3.06 -12.69
CA ALA A 84 -4.25 -2.09 -11.74
C ALA A 84 -5.03 -0.77 -11.68
N ILE A 85 -5.56 -0.33 -12.83
CA ILE A 85 -6.38 0.88 -12.92
C ILE A 85 -7.79 0.63 -12.38
N ALA A 86 -8.40 -0.52 -12.70
CA ALA A 86 -9.82 -0.75 -12.47
C ALA A 86 -10.16 -1.34 -11.09
N VAL A 87 -9.26 -2.11 -10.45
CA VAL A 87 -9.60 -2.91 -9.27
C VAL A 87 -10.16 -2.07 -8.11
N TYR A 88 -9.53 -0.92 -7.83
CA TYR A 88 -9.99 -0.02 -6.76
C TYR A 88 -11.29 0.70 -7.12
N PRO A 89 -11.41 1.40 -8.27
CA PRO A 89 -12.67 2.00 -8.70
C PRO A 89 -13.84 1.01 -8.70
N VAL A 90 -13.62 -0.24 -9.13
CA VAL A 90 -14.67 -1.26 -9.19
C VAL A 90 -15.11 -1.71 -7.79
N VAL A 91 -14.17 -2.04 -6.90
CA VAL A 91 -14.53 -2.48 -5.53
C VAL A 91 -15.19 -1.34 -4.75
N ILE A 92 -14.68 -0.11 -4.89
CA ILE A 92 -15.29 1.08 -4.29
C ILE A 92 -16.68 1.32 -4.88
N GLY A 93 -16.83 1.28 -6.20
CA GLY A 93 -18.12 1.44 -6.85
C GLY A 93 -19.16 0.43 -6.36
N ILE A 94 -18.79 -0.85 -6.25
CA ILE A 94 -19.67 -1.91 -5.73
C ILE A 94 -20.06 -1.64 -4.28
N THR A 95 -19.10 -1.34 -3.41
CA THR A 95 -19.35 -1.11 -1.98
C THR A 95 -20.19 0.13 -1.73
N MET A 96 -19.94 1.23 -2.45
CA MET A 96 -20.73 2.45 -2.35
C MET A 96 -22.14 2.24 -2.93
N PHE A 97 -22.29 1.50 -4.02
CA PHE A 97 -23.59 1.18 -4.59
C PHE A 97 -24.45 0.35 -3.63
N VAL A 98 -23.90 -0.72 -3.06
CA VAL A 98 -24.59 -1.54 -2.05
C VAL A 98 -24.92 -0.69 -0.81
N GLY A 99 -23.96 0.10 -0.33
CA GLY A 99 -24.18 1.01 0.79
C GLY A 99 -25.31 2.02 0.54
N LYS A 100 -25.40 2.57 -0.67
CA LYS A 100 -26.49 3.47 -1.07
C LYS A 100 -27.85 2.77 -1.05
N LEU A 101 -27.95 1.57 -1.63
CA LEU A 101 -29.21 0.79 -1.64
C LEU A 101 -29.72 0.48 -0.23
N LEU A 102 -28.80 0.29 0.72
CA LEU A 102 -29.11 0.01 2.13
C LEU A 102 -29.27 1.27 2.98
N GLY A 103 -29.13 2.46 2.41
CA GLY A 103 -29.22 3.74 3.11
C GLY A 103 -28.03 4.05 4.04
N TRP A 104 -26.90 3.36 3.88
CA TRP A 104 -25.69 3.52 4.71
C TRP A 104 -24.69 4.53 4.15
N VAL A 105 -24.86 4.91 2.88
CA VAL A 105 -23.93 5.78 2.16
C VAL A 105 -24.72 6.84 1.42
N ASP A 106 -24.40 8.10 1.69
CA ASP A 106 -24.90 9.25 0.95
C ASP A 106 -23.89 9.63 -0.15
N VAL A 107 -24.37 9.61 -1.39
CA VAL A 107 -23.61 10.01 -2.61
C VAL A 107 -24.28 11.20 -3.30
N SER A 108 -25.19 11.91 -2.65
CA SER A 108 -25.94 13.04 -3.22
C SER A 108 -25.03 14.18 -3.70
N LYS A 109 -23.87 14.34 -3.06
CA LYS A 109 -22.84 15.33 -3.40
C LYS A 109 -21.87 14.86 -4.49
N PHE A 110 -21.91 13.59 -4.88
CA PHE A 110 -21.02 13.06 -5.90
C PHE A 110 -21.40 13.61 -7.28
N SER A 111 -20.43 14.24 -7.93
CA SER A 111 -20.51 14.66 -9.32
C SER A 111 -19.20 14.35 -10.01
N VAL A 112 -19.25 13.64 -11.15
CA VAL A 112 -18.06 13.32 -11.94
C VAL A 112 -17.33 14.60 -12.36
N ALA A 113 -18.08 15.64 -12.75
CA ALA A 113 -17.50 16.91 -13.18
C ALA A 113 -16.77 17.64 -12.04
N ALA A 114 -17.24 17.51 -10.80
CA ALA A 114 -16.60 18.11 -9.63
C ALA A 114 -15.46 17.25 -9.08
N TYR A 115 -15.60 15.92 -9.15
CA TYR A 115 -14.63 14.98 -8.59
C TYR A 115 -13.39 14.78 -9.47
N LEU A 116 -13.58 14.73 -10.80
CA LEU A 116 -12.50 14.40 -11.73
C LEU A 116 -11.29 15.36 -11.63
N PRO A 117 -11.46 16.70 -11.50
CA PRO A 117 -10.34 17.60 -11.28
C PRO A 117 -9.58 17.33 -9.97
N VAL A 118 -10.30 17.03 -8.88
CA VAL A 118 -9.70 16.71 -7.57
C VAL A 118 -8.89 15.42 -7.64
N PHE A 119 -9.46 14.38 -8.25
CA PHE A 119 -8.76 13.12 -8.52
C PHE A 119 -7.50 13.35 -9.35
N ALA A 120 -7.59 14.12 -10.44
CA ALA A 120 -6.46 14.39 -11.33
C ALA A 120 -5.35 15.19 -10.62
N ALA A 121 -5.71 16.18 -9.81
CA ALA A 121 -4.76 16.97 -9.03
C ALA A 121 -4.04 16.12 -7.97
N ALA A 122 -4.75 15.20 -7.31
CA ALA A 122 -4.16 14.32 -6.30
C ALA A 122 -3.24 13.24 -6.90
N PHE A 123 -3.49 12.81 -8.13
CA PHE A 123 -2.83 11.64 -8.71
C PHE A 123 -1.30 11.77 -8.81
N LEU A 124 -0.77 12.89 -9.30
CA LEU A 124 0.68 13.01 -9.55
C LEU A 124 1.51 12.98 -8.26
N PRO A 125 1.21 13.77 -7.21
CA PRO A 125 1.92 13.68 -5.93
C PRO A 125 1.85 12.26 -5.33
N ILE A 126 0.67 11.64 -5.37
CA ILE A 126 0.44 10.29 -4.88
C ILE A 126 1.28 9.27 -5.67
N PHE A 127 1.34 9.42 -6.99
CA PHE A 127 2.13 8.56 -7.85
C PHE A 127 3.62 8.62 -7.52
N ILE A 128 4.16 9.83 -7.31
CA ILE A 128 5.56 10.03 -6.90
C ILE A 128 5.82 9.38 -5.54
N LYS A 129 4.97 9.65 -4.54
CA LYS A 129 5.04 9.03 -3.21
C LYS A 129 5.03 7.50 -3.30
N ASN A 130 4.13 6.94 -4.12
CA ASN A 130 3.99 5.50 -4.28
C ASN A 130 5.13 4.85 -5.08
N ILE A 131 5.88 5.61 -5.90
CA ILE A 131 7.16 5.12 -6.43
C ILE A 131 8.13 4.82 -5.29
N LEU A 132 8.25 5.72 -4.31
CA LEU A 132 9.19 5.55 -3.20
C LEU A 132 8.84 4.31 -2.36
N GLU A 133 7.56 4.19 -1.99
CA GLU A 133 7.08 3.07 -1.19
C GLU A 133 7.18 1.74 -1.92
N GLU A 134 6.60 1.63 -3.11
CA GLU A 134 6.57 0.35 -3.81
C GLU A 134 7.95 -0.08 -4.27
N SER A 135 8.87 0.85 -4.56
CA SER A 135 10.28 0.52 -4.82
C SER A 135 10.95 -0.14 -3.61
N ALA A 136 10.60 0.29 -2.40
CA ALA A 136 11.13 -0.28 -1.16
C ALA A 136 10.44 -1.60 -0.79
N PHE A 137 9.12 -1.65 -0.79
CA PHE A 137 8.38 -2.84 -0.36
C PHE A 137 8.35 -3.92 -1.45
N ARG A 138 7.77 -3.65 -2.62
CA ARG A 138 7.65 -4.67 -3.68
C ARG A 138 8.90 -4.77 -4.54
N GLY A 139 9.58 -3.64 -4.80
CA GLY A 139 10.80 -3.57 -5.59
C GLY A 139 12.06 -4.09 -4.88
N TYR A 140 12.04 -4.18 -3.54
CA TYR A 140 13.16 -4.68 -2.76
C TYR A 140 12.75 -5.78 -1.77
N LEU A 141 11.97 -5.47 -0.73
CA LEU A 141 11.68 -6.45 0.34
C LEU A 141 11.03 -7.73 -0.21
N THR A 142 10.00 -7.62 -1.04
CA THR A 142 9.34 -8.77 -1.69
C THR A 142 10.31 -9.57 -2.56
N VAL A 143 11.14 -8.90 -3.37
CA VAL A 143 12.15 -9.56 -4.23
C VAL A 143 13.17 -10.32 -3.40
N LYS A 144 13.67 -9.73 -2.30
CA LYS A 144 14.64 -10.41 -1.43
C LYS A 144 14.01 -11.56 -0.65
N MET A 145 12.76 -11.40 -0.20
CA MET A 145 12.02 -12.50 0.44
C MET A 145 11.79 -13.68 -0.49
N GLU A 146 11.47 -13.43 -1.76
CA GLU A 146 11.36 -14.49 -2.78
C GLU A 146 12.68 -15.25 -3.01
N GLN A 147 13.83 -14.58 -2.89
CA GLN A 147 15.14 -15.23 -2.95
C GLN A 147 15.45 -16.08 -1.71
N LEU A 148 14.86 -15.72 -0.56
CA LEU A 148 15.11 -16.39 0.72
C LEU A 148 14.20 -17.61 0.94
N THR A 149 12.98 -17.60 0.41
CA THR A 149 12.00 -18.66 0.66
C THR A 149 11.10 -18.93 -0.54
N LYS A 150 10.73 -20.20 -0.72
CA LYS A 150 9.66 -20.62 -1.64
C LYS A 150 8.28 -20.57 -1.00
N ASN A 151 8.19 -20.34 0.31
CA ASN A 151 6.92 -20.23 1.03
C ASN A 151 6.36 -18.81 0.90
N GLU A 152 5.38 -18.65 0.01
CA GLU A 152 4.73 -17.36 -0.27
C GLU A 152 3.97 -16.80 0.91
N TRP A 153 3.39 -17.66 1.76
CA TRP A 153 2.71 -17.20 2.97
C TRP A 153 3.68 -16.50 3.92
N LEU A 154 4.93 -16.98 3.99
CA LEU A 154 5.97 -16.30 4.75
C LEU A 154 6.36 -14.96 4.09
N ILE A 155 6.38 -14.88 2.75
CA ILE A 155 6.62 -13.62 2.03
C ILE A 155 5.51 -12.62 2.37
N TYR A 156 4.23 -13.01 2.27
CA TYR A 156 3.12 -12.12 2.58
C TYR A 156 3.18 -11.65 4.03
N LEU A 157 3.42 -12.56 4.98
CA LEU A 157 3.46 -12.24 6.40
C LEU A 157 4.57 -11.23 6.71
N VAL A 158 5.80 -11.47 6.25
CA VAL A 158 6.93 -10.57 6.52
C VAL A 158 6.71 -9.21 5.86
N VAL A 159 6.30 -9.18 4.59
CA VAL A 159 6.06 -7.92 3.87
C VAL A 159 4.93 -7.12 4.53
N ALA A 160 3.82 -7.78 4.88
CA ALA A 160 2.70 -7.12 5.56
C ALA A 160 3.10 -6.58 6.93
N PHE A 161 3.85 -7.37 7.70
CA PHE A 161 4.28 -6.98 9.04
C PHE A 161 5.22 -5.76 8.99
N VAL A 162 6.29 -5.83 8.18
CA VAL A 162 7.24 -4.70 8.06
C VAL A 162 6.55 -3.44 7.53
N CYS A 163 5.68 -3.60 6.52
CA CYS A 163 4.90 -2.50 5.96
C CYS A 163 3.97 -1.87 7.03
N GLN A 164 3.23 -2.69 7.77
CA GLN A 164 2.31 -2.20 8.79
C GLN A 164 3.01 -1.50 9.95
N ILE A 165 4.11 -2.05 10.45
CA ILE A 165 4.88 -1.41 11.53
C ILE A 165 5.47 -0.08 11.04
N TRP A 166 5.95 -0.01 9.80
CA TRP A 166 6.40 1.24 9.18
C TRP A 166 5.29 2.29 9.18
N HIS A 167 4.04 1.92 8.88
CA HIS A 167 2.90 2.86 8.88
C HIS A 167 2.46 3.33 10.28
N LEU A 168 2.91 2.74 11.39
CA LEU A 168 2.45 3.14 12.74
C LEU A 168 2.71 4.62 13.08
N PRO A 169 3.92 5.18 12.95
CA PRO A 169 4.16 6.60 13.20
C PRO A 169 3.30 7.51 12.33
N TYR A 170 3.07 7.12 11.06
CA TYR A 170 2.16 7.85 10.17
C TYR A 170 0.72 7.83 10.71
N ASN A 171 0.20 6.66 11.01
CA ASN A 171 -1.18 6.43 11.44
C ASN A 171 -1.51 6.98 12.84
N LEU A 172 -0.50 7.10 13.71
CA LEU A 172 -0.70 7.51 15.09
C LEU A 172 -0.37 8.98 15.34
N ILE A 173 0.59 9.53 14.58
CA ILE A 173 1.21 10.82 14.87
C ILE A 173 1.17 11.76 13.66
N PHE A 174 1.72 11.38 12.51
CA PHE A 174 1.84 12.33 11.38
C PHE A 174 0.50 12.67 10.71
N LEU A 175 -0.46 11.74 10.74
CA LEU A 175 -1.79 11.95 10.18
C LEU A 175 -2.66 12.72 11.17
N ASP A 176 -3.29 13.78 10.69
CA ASP A 176 -4.22 14.59 11.49
C ASP A 176 -5.46 13.78 11.92
N ASP A 177 -5.88 13.96 13.18
CA ASP A 177 -6.97 13.20 13.79
C ASP A 177 -8.32 13.49 13.12
N ALA A 178 -8.57 14.74 12.71
CA ALA A 178 -9.81 15.10 12.03
C ALA A 178 -9.85 14.52 10.62
N TYR A 179 -8.72 14.57 9.89
CA TYR A 179 -8.60 13.92 8.58
C TYR A 179 -8.78 12.39 8.70
N GLN A 180 -8.15 11.75 9.67
CA GLN A 180 -8.29 10.30 9.90
C GLN A 180 -9.75 9.91 10.23
N ALA A 181 -10.44 10.73 11.02
CA ALA A 181 -11.84 10.52 11.38
C ALA A 181 -12.79 10.51 10.17
N THR A 182 -12.42 11.14 9.04
CA THR A 182 -13.21 11.07 7.79
C THR A 182 -13.28 9.66 7.22
N PHE A 183 -12.24 8.84 7.42
CA PHE A 183 -12.18 7.46 6.93
C PHE A 183 -12.56 6.43 7.99
N PHE A 184 -12.33 6.76 9.26
CA PHE A 184 -12.47 5.84 10.38
C PHE A 184 -12.89 6.56 11.66
N ALA A 185 -14.18 6.48 11.99
CA ALA A 185 -14.79 7.21 13.09
C ALA A 185 -14.54 6.64 14.51
N TYR A 186 -13.65 5.65 14.67
CA TYR A 186 -13.37 5.00 15.95
C TYR A 186 -11.99 5.35 16.48
N ASN A 187 -11.68 4.91 17.70
CA ASN A 187 -10.40 5.21 18.36
C ASN A 187 -9.17 4.63 17.60
N LYS A 188 -8.00 5.24 17.85
CA LYS A 188 -6.73 4.87 17.23
C LYS A 188 -6.30 3.42 17.48
N VAL A 189 -6.67 2.82 18.61
CA VAL A 189 -6.33 1.41 18.90
C VAL A 189 -7.07 0.50 17.93
N LEU A 190 -8.38 0.69 17.77
CA LEU A 190 -9.16 -0.08 16.82
C LEU A 190 -8.72 0.18 15.37
N PHE A 191 -8.38 1.44 15.05
CA PHE A 191 -7.80 1.78 13.74
C PHE A 191 -6.54 0.97 13.45
N VAL A 192 -5.60 0.91 14.40
CA VAL A 192 -4.37 0.13 14.24
C VAL A 192 -4.71 -1.33 13.99
N LEU A 193 -5.56 -1.95 14.82
CA LEU A 193 -5.95 -3.36 14.66
C LEU A 193 -6.58 -3.65 13.28
N VAL A 194 -7.50 -2.80 12.83
CA VAL A 194 -8.15 -2.96 11.52
C VAL A 194 -7.16 -2.72 10.38
N SER A 195 -6.26 -1.74 10.50
CA SER A 195 -5.22 -1.47 9.51
C SER A 195 -4.27 -2.66 9.33
N PHE A 196 -3.91 -3.37 10.41
CA PHE A 196 -3.12 -4.61 10.34
C PHE A 196 -3.80 -5.65 9.44
N VAL A 197 -5.11 -5.85 9.61
CA VAL A 197 -5.89 -6.78 8.78
C VAL A 197 -5.94 -6.30 7.33
N ALA A 198 -6.23 -5.02 7.10
CA ALA A 198 -6.31 -4.43 5.77
C ALA A 198 -4.99 -4.55 5.00
N ILE A 199 -3.86 -4.17 5.63
CA ILE A 199 -2.53 -4.28 5.01
C ILE A 199 -2.14 -5.74 4.77
N ALA A 200 -2.46 -6.66 5.70
CA ALA A 200 -2.21 -8.09 5.48
C ALA A 200 -2.94 -8.62 4.25
N VAL A 201 -4.22 -8.27 4.09
CA VAL A 201 -5.04 -8.66 2.94
C VAL A 201 -4.53 -8.02 1.64
N TRP A 202 -4.31 -6.71 1.63
CA TRP A 202 -3.80 -6.02 0.44
C TRP A 202 -2.43 -6.53 0.01
N THR A 203 -1.56 -6.88 0.96
CA THR A 203 -0.23 -7.42 0.65
C THR A 203 -0.30 -8.66 -0.22
N ILE A 204 -1.29 -9.54 -0.04
CA ILE A 204 -1.49 -10.71 -0.89
C ILE A 204 -1.73 -10.27 -2.33
N MET A 205 -2.70 -9.39 -2.56
CA MET A 205 -3.05 -8.92 -3.91
C MET A 205 -1.87 -8.21 -4.59
N TYR A 206 -1.16 -7.33 -3.89
CA TYR A 206 0.01 -6.62 -4.41
C TYR A 206 1.18 -7.55 -4.74
N THR A 207 1.45 -8.52 -3.86
CA THR A 207 2.54 -9.48 -4.08
C THR A 207 2.22 -10.37 -5.27
N GLU A 208 0.96 -10.80 -5.41
CA GLU A 208 0.54 -11.67 -6.50
C GLU A 208 0.55 -10.96 -7.86
N ILE A 209 0.05 -9.73 -7.93
CA ILE A 209 0.11 -8.97 -9.18
C ILE A 209 1.56 -8.66 -9.56
N PHE A 210 2.43 -8.40 -8.58
CA PHE A 210 3.85 -8.24 -8.79
C PHE A 210 4.50 -9.52 -9.33
N PHE A 211 4.24 -10.69 -8.74
CA PHE A 211 4.79 -11.95 -9.22
C PHE A 211 4.29 -12.35 -10.61
N LEU A 212 3.02 -12.08 -10.90
CA LEU A 212 2.40 -12.34 -12.21
C LEU A 212 2.96 -11.46 -13.33
N SER A 213 3.29 -10.20 -13.02
CA SER A 213 3.67 -9.20 -14.02
C SER A 213 5.18 -8.94 -14.09
N ARG A 214 5.89 -9.10 -12.98
CA ARG A 214 7.28 -8.66 -12.78
C ARG A 214 7.51 -7.20 -13.18
N SER A 215 6.51 -6.36 -12.95
CA SER A 215 6.53 -4.92 -13.24
C SER A 215 6.28 -4.13 -11.96
N LEU A 216 7.28 -3.34 -11.55
CA LEU A 216 7.12 -2.42 -10.43
C LEU A 216 6.10 -1.32 -10.73
N LEU A 217 6.15 -0.76 -11.94
CA LEU A 217 5.25 0.31 -12.38
C LEU A 217 3.78 -0.05 -12.22
N LEU A 218 3.45 -1.33 -12.43
CA LEU A 218 2.08 -1.81 -12.30
C LEU A 218 1.58 -1.72 -10.85
N VAL A 219 2.44 -2.11 -9.90
CA VAL A 219 2.12 -2.03 -8.48
C VAL A 219 2.05 -0.58 -8.02
N VAL A 220 2.98 0.27 -8.48
CA VAL A 220 2.96 1.72 -8.25
C VAL A 220 1.63 2.31 -8.73
N LEU A 221 1.21 1.99 -9.95
CA LEU A 221 -0.05 2.48 -10.53
C LEU A 221 -1.25 1.99 -9.70
N MET A 222 -1.26 0.71 -9.32
CA MET A 222 -2.32 0.14 -8.51
C MET A 222 -2.43 0.82 -7.14
N HIS A 223 -1.31 1.12 -6.47
CA HIS A 223 -1.29 1.91 -5.23
C HIS A 223 -1.76 3.34 -5.46
N SER A 224 -1.32 3.96 -6.54
CA SER A 224 -1.69 5.33 -6.86
C SER A 224 -3.18 5.46 -7.10
N MET A 225 -3.79 4.48 -7.77
CA MET A 225 -5.24 4.44 -7.97
C MET A 225 -6.02 4.24 -6.68
N LYS A 226 -5.52 3.43 -5.74
CA LYS A 226 -6.11 3.32 -4.41
C LYS A 226 -6.13 4.69 -3.72
N ASP A 227 -4.97 5.31 -3.59
CA ASP A 227 -4.80 6.52 -2.79
C ASP A 227 -5.46 7.74 -3.46
N ALA A 228 -5.41 7.84 -4.79
CA ALA A 228 -6.05 8.92 -5.53
C ALA A 228 -7.58 8.90 -5.44
N LEU A 229 -8.18 7.81 -4.94
CA LEU A 229 -9.61 7.72 -4.67
C LEU A 229 -10.00 8.18 -3.25
N ASN A 230 -9.04 8.42 -2.36
CA ASN A 230 -9.30 8.93 -1.00
C ASN A 230 -10.12 10.23 -0.97
N PRO A 231 -9.93 11.20 -1.89
CA PRO A 231 -10.75 12.41 -1.96
C PRO A 231 -12.26 12.15 -2.09
N LEU A 232 -12.67 10.96 -2.57
CA LEU A 232 -14.09 10.59 -2.62
C LEU A 232 -14.74 10.69 -1.22
N ILE A 233 -13.98 10.36 -0.18
CA ILE A 233 -14.43 10.41 1.22
C ILE A 233 -13.97 11.71 1.87
N SER A 234 -12.69 12.07 1.78
CA SER A 234 -12.15 13.21 2.53
C SER A 234 -12.73 14.56 2.10
N GLU A 235 -13.11 14.71 0.82
CA GLU A 235 -13.76 15.92 0.31
C GLU A 235 -15.30 15.86 0.39
N GLY A 236 -15.86 14.82 1.00
CA GLY A 236 -17.30 14.71 1.25
C GLY A 236 -18.16 14.43 0.02
N PHE A 237 -17.57 13.98 -1.10
CA PHE A 237 -18.33 13.50 -2.27
C PHE A 237 -19.15 12.25 -1.93
N THR A 238 -18.70 11.46 -0.96
CA THR A 238 -19.39 10.30 -0.42
C THR A 238 -19.26 10.29 1.09
N ILE A 239 -20.39 10.17 1.78
CA ILE A 239 -20.45 10.19 3.25
C ILE A 239 -21.00 8.84 3.71
N ILE A 240 -20.25 8.16 4.57
CA ILE A 240 -20.61 6.85 5.13
C ILE A 240 -21.11 7.06 6.56
N SER A 241 -22.25 6.45 6.91
CA SER A 241 -22.73 6.45 8.31
C SER A 241 -21.68 5.83 9.24
N ALA A 242 -21.37 6.50 10.35
CA ALA A 242 -20.27 6.12 11.25
C ALA A 242 -20.40 4.68 11.80
N ASP A 243 -21.63 4.24 12.09
CA ASP A 243 -21.95 2.89 12.57
C ASP A 243 -21.79 1.81 11.48
N LYS A 244 -21.60 2.21 10.22
CA LYS A 244 -21.41 1.34 9.06
C LYS A 244 -20.00 1.38 8.48
N THR A 245 -19.13 2.26 8.97
CA THR A 245 -17.73 2.40 8.50
C THR A 245 -16.97 1.06 8.52
N LEU A 246 -17.10 0.26 9.58
CA LEU A 246 -16.42 -1.06 9.67
C LEU A 246 -16.95 -2.11 8.68
N LEU A 247 -18.08 -1.86 8.03
CA LEU A 247 -18.65 -2.77 7.03
C LEU A 247 -18.31 -2.33 5.61
N VAL A 248 -18.55 -1.06 5.28
CA VAL A 248 -18.52 -0.57 3.89
C VAL A 248 -17.43 0.44 3.57
N SER A 249 -16.62 0.88 4.55
CA SER A 249 -15.49 1.77 4.25
C SER A 249 -14.57 1.16 3.19
N PRO A 250 -14.30 1.84 2.06
CA PRO A 250 -13.39 1.37 1.03
C PRO A 250 -12.02 0.89 1.52
N LEU A 251 -11.50 1.55 2.54
CA LEU A 251 -10.14 1.31 3.05
C LEU A 251 -10.11 0.29 4.19
N PHE A 252 -11.14 0.29 5.05
CA PHE A 252 -11.11 -0.42 6.33
C PHE A 252 -12.33 -1.31 6.58
N GLY A 253 -13.30 -1.31 5.65
CA GLY A 253 -14.54 -2.06 5.78
C GLY A 253 -14.34 -3.54 5.53
N LEU A 254 -15.10 -4.36 6.24
CA LEU A 254 -15.07 -5.81 6.11
C LEU A 254 -15.41 -6.28 4.68
N ILE A 255 -16.44 -5.71 4.05
CA ILE A 255 -16.91 -6.10 2.72
C ILE A 255 -15.81 -5.87 1.66
N PRO A 256 -15.26 -4.64 1.48
CA PRO A 256 -14.17 -4.43 0.53
C PRO A 256 -12.94 -5.27 0.88
N THR A 257 -12.61 -5.43 2.16
CA THR A 257 -11.48 -6.28 2.59
C THR A 257 -11.66 -7.73 2.12
N LEU A 258 -12.84 -8.32 2.28
CA LEU A 258 -13.13 -9.67 1.79
C LEU A 258 -13.05 -9.75 0.26
N MET A 259 -13.51 -8.73 -0.46
CA MET A 259 -13.38 -8.66 -1.93
C MET A 259 -11.90 -8.63 -2.35
N TYR A 260 -11.08 -7.77 -1.72
CA TYR A 260 -9.64 -7.72 -2.01
C TYR A 260 -8.93 -9.03 -1.66
N LEU A 261 -9.32 -9.70 -0.57
CA LEU A 261 -8.81 -11.02 -0.23
C LEU A 261 -9.16 -12.05 -1.30
N ALA A 262 -10.43 -12.11 -1.72
CA ALA A 262 -10.87 -13.02 -2.77
C ALA A 262 -10.11 -12.78 -4.09
N ILE A 263 -9.94 -11.51 -4.48
CA ILE A 263 -9.16 -11.11 -5.66
C ILE A 263 -7.70 -11.55 -5.50
N GLY A 264 -7.05 -11.27 -4.37
CA GLY A 264 -5.66 -11.67 -4.12
C GLY A 264 -5.45 -13.19 -4.18
N LEU A 265 -6.35 -13.96 -3.56
CA LEU A 265 -6.31 -15.43 -3.62
C LEU A 265 -6.59 -15.96 -5.03
N TYR A 266 -7.45 -15.29 -5.80
CA TYR A 266 -7.70 -15.65 -7.19
C TYR A 266 -6.48 -15.38 -8.08
N LEU A 267 -5.81 -14.23 -7.93
CA LEU A 267 -4.54 -13.93 -8.61
C LEU A 267 -3.49 -15.00 -8.28
N ARG A 268 -3.41 -15.40 -7.01
CA ARG A 268 -2.55 -16.50 -6.56
C ARG A 268 -2.85 -17.79 -7.30
N ARG A 269 -4.13 -18.16 -7.40
CA ARG A 269 -4.57 -19.35 -8.12
C ARG A 269 -4.14 -19.30 -9.60
N ILE A 270 -4.32 -18.14 -10.27
CA ILE A 270 -3.88 -17.95 -11.66
C ILE A 270 -2.37 -18.20 -11.79
N ARG A 271 -1.56 -17.60 -10.91
CA ARG A 271 -0.11 -17.77 -10.94
C ARG A 271 0.31 -19.22 -10.75
N LYS A 272 -0.25 -19.89 -9.74
CA LYS A 272 0.02 -21.31 -9.45
C LYS A 272 -0.37 -22.22 -10.60
N SER A 273 -1.46 -21.92 -11.31
CA SER A 273 -1.84 -22.67 -12.50
C SER A 273 -0.81 -22.53 -13.63
N LYS A 274 -0.23 -21.34 -13.82
CA LYS A 274 0.81 -21.12 -14.83
C LYS A 274 2.11 -21.83 -14.49
N GLU A 275 2.52 -21.83 -13.22
CA GLU A 275 3.73 -22.53 -12.77
C GLU A 275 3.66 -24.02 -13.07
N ARG A 276 2.49 -24.66 -12.84
CA ARG A 276 2.27 -26.08 -13.14
C ARG A 276 2.28 -26.42 -14.62
N LEU A 277 1.89 -25.49 -15.49
CA LEU A 277 1.89 -25.69 -16.94
C LEU A 277 3.30 -25.56 -17.56
N HIS A 278 4.25 -25.02 -16.81
CA HIS A 278 5.63 -24.79 -17.24
C HIS A 278 6.66 -25.63 -16.47
N SER A 279 6.19 -26.50 -15.56
CA SER A 279 7.00 -27.50 -14.84
C SER A 279 6.88 -28.86 -15.48
#